data_AF-A0A1H3BQ77-F1
#
_entry.id   AF-A0A1H3BQ77-F1
#
_cell.length_a   1.000
_cell.length_b   1.000
_cell.length_c   1.000
_cell.angle_alpha   90.00
_cell.angle_beta   90.00
_cell.angle_gamma   90.00
#
_symmetry.space_group_name_H-M   'P 1'
#
loop_
_entity.id
_entity.type
_entity.pdbx_description
1 polymer ?
#
loop_
_entity_poly.entity_id
_entity_poly.type
_entity_poly.pdbx_seq_one_letter_code
_entity_poly.pdbx_strand_id
1 'polypeptide(L)'
;MKKVNETDTLNETIALLQNRQKQELRILKEQFELTYDSLKPLNIIKGAFKEMSTASDLKGNIINNIIGMSTGYISKKLLLGSSHNPVRRILGTVLQFVITNVVTKHTDPVKS
;
A
#
# COMPACT_ATOMS: atom_id res chain seq x y z
N MET A 1 66.32 -24.84 4.80
CA MET A 1 64.88 -24.86 5.16
C MET A 1 64.77 -24.67 6.67
N LYS A 2 64.10 -23.61 7.16
CA LYS A 2 63.89 -23.42 8.60
C LYS A 2 63.07 -24.59 9.12
N LYS A 3 63.54 -25.30 10.15
CA LYS A 3 62.75 -26.33 10.84
C LYS A 3 61.54 -25.63 11.46
N VAL A 4 60.36 -25.96 10.95
CA VAL A 4 59.10 -25.50 11.52
C VAL A 4 59.02 -26.05 12.93
N ASN A 5 58.99 -25.15 13.92
CA ASN A 5 58.85 -25.50 15.33
C ASN A 5 57.36 -25.68 15.62
N GLU A 6 56.97 -26.80 16.23
CA GLU A 6 55.57 -27.09 16.61
C GLU A 6 54.97 -26.01 17.53
N THR A 7 55.81 -25.29 18.27
CA THR A 7 55.39 -24.16 19.10
C THR A 7 55.00 -22.95 18.26
N ASP A 8 55.73 -22.69 17.17
CA ASP A 8 55.45 -21.55 16.28
C ASP A 8 54.14 -21.79 15.52
N THR A 9 53.91 -23.02 15.03
CA THR A 9 52.66 -23.40 14.36
C THR A 9 51.46 -23.35 15.30
N LEU A 10 51.63 -23.77 16.56
CA LEU A 10 50.59 -23.65 17.57
C LEU A 10 50.21 -22.18 17.81
N ASN A 11 51.19 -21.30 17.97
CA ASN A 11 50.95 -19.86 18.19
C ASN A 11 50.27 -19.20 16.98
N GLU A 12 50.71 -19.51 15.76
CA GLU A 12 50.04 -19.04 14.53
C GLU A 12 48.60 -19.52 14.45
N THR A 13 48.34 -20.78 14.80
CA THR A 13 47.00 -21.36 14.82
C THR A 13 46.12 -20.68 15.86
N ILE A 14 46.63 -20.43 17.07
CA ILE A 14 45.91 -19.69 18.13
C ILE A 14 45.55 -18.29 17.64
N ALA A 15 46.49 -17.56 17.04
CA ALA A 15 46.24 -16.22 16.51
C ALA A 15 45.19 -16.23 15.40
N LEU A 16 45.25 -17.22 14.50
CA LEU A 16 44.25 -17.40 13.44
C LEU A 16 42.86 -17.69 14.02
N LEU A 17 42.76 -18.59 15.00
CA LEU A 17 41.49 -18.94 15.66
C LEU A 17 40.91 -17.75 16.43
N GLN A 18 41.74 -16.96 17.12
CA GLN A 18 41.30 -15.76 17.81
C GLN A 18 40.76 -14.70 16.85
N ASN A 19 41.43 -14.50 15.71
CA ASN A 19 40.95 -13.57 14.68
C ASN A 19 39.63 -14.06 14.07
N ARG A 20 39.53 -15.36 13.79
CA ARG A 20 38.29 -15.97 13.29
C ARG A 20 37.14 -15.80 14.28
N GLN A 21 37.36 -16.10 15.55
CA GLN A 21 36.36 -15.93 16.60
C GLN A 21 35.89 -14.47 16.71
N LYS A 22 36.81 -13.50 16.68
CA LYS A 22 36.46 -12.07 16.69
C LYS A 22 35.61 -11.69 15.48
N GLN A 23 35.97 -12.19 14.30
CA GLN A 23 35.22 -11.93 13.07
C GLN A 23 33.82 -12.56 13.12
N GLU A 24 33.71 -13.81 13.54
CA GLU A 24 32.43 -14.52 13.67
C GLU A 24 31.52 -13.83 14.69
N LEU A 25 32.07 -13.39 15.82
CA LEU A 25 31.32 -12.64 16.83
C LEU A 25 30.84 -11.29 16.32
N ARG A 26 31.63 -10.60 15.50
CA ARG A 26 31.19 -9.36 14.84
C ARG A 26 30.03 -9.61 13.88
N ILE A 27 30.15 -10.61 13.02
CA ILE A 27 29.09 -10.99 12.06
C ILE A 27 27.81 -11.38 12.81
N LEU A 28 27.93 -12.13 13.90
CA LEU A 28 26.80 -12.54 14.71
C LEU A 28 26.05 -11.32 15.30
N LYS A 29 26.79 -10.32 15.80
CA LYS A 29 26.20 -9.07 16.30
C LYS A 29 25.49 -8.29 15.20
N GLU A 30 26.11 -8.18 14.02
CA GLU A 30 25.49 -7.51 12.87
C GLU A 30 24.20 -8.21 12.43
N GLN A 31 24.21 -9.54 12.34
CA GLN A 31 23.01 -10.34 12.00
C GLN A 31 21.94 -10.24 13.08
N PHE A 32 22.33 -10.19 14.36
CA PHE A 32 21.39 -9.99 15.46
C PHE A 32 20.68 -8.65 15.36
N GLU A 33 21.42 -7.55 15.16
CA GLU A 33 20.83 -6.22 14.99
C GLU A 33 19.89 -6.16 13.78
N LEU A 34 20.29 -6.70 12.63
CA LEU A 34 19.44 -6.77 11.44
C LEU A 34 18.17 -7.59 11.66
N THR A 35 18.28 -8.72 12.35
CA THR A 35 17.12 -9.58 12.67
C THR A 35 16.21 -8.91 13.69
N TYR A 36 16.78 -8.28 14.71
CA TYR A 36 16.01 -7.53 15.70
C TYR A 36 15.26 -6.38 15.04
N ASP A 37 15.92 -5.63 14.15
CA ASP A 37 15.29 -4.57 13.38
C ASP A 37 14.20 -5.10 12.45
N SER A 38 14.41 -6.22 11.75
CA SER A 38 13.40 -6.80 10.86
C SER A 38 12.16 -7.29 11.60
N LEU A 39 12.31 -7.77 12.84
CA LEU A 39 11.22 -8.19 13.71
C LEU A 39 10.47 -7.02 14.37
N LYS A 40 10.97 -5.78 14.26
CA LYS A 40 10.21 -4.61 14.73
C LYS A 40 8.88 -4.54 13.98
N PRO A 41 7.73 -4.37 14.68
CA PRO A 41 6.41 -4.36 14.05
C PRO A 41 6.29 -3.40 12.86
N LEU A 42 6.93 -2.22 12.96
CA LEU A 42 6.96 -1.24 11.87
C LEU A 42 7.61 -1.78 10.59
N ASN A 43 8.70 -2.54 10.72
CA ASN A 43 9.41 -3.12 9.58
C ASN A 43 8.67 -4.34 9.00
N ILE A 44 7.97 -5.12 9.84
CA ILE A 44 7.07 -6.18 9.40
C ILE A 44 5.92 -5.59 8.58
N ILE A 45 5.26 -4.53 9.07
CA ILE A 45 4.17 -3.85 8.35
C ILE A 45 4.68 -3.26 7.04
N LYS A 46 5.87 -2.64 7.06
CA LYS A 46 6.50 -2.09 5.84
C LYS A 46 6.83 -3.18 4.82
N GLY A 47 7.32 -4.33 5.27
CA GLY A 47 7.59 -5.50 4.44
C GLY A 47 6.31 -6.04 3.81
N ALA A 48 5.28 -6.29 4.63
CA ALA A 48 3.98 -6.74 4.18
C ALA A 48 3.34 -5.75 3.20
N PHE A 49 3.37 -4.44 3.47
CA PHE A 49 2.80 -3.42 2.59
C PHE A 49 3.56 -3.32 1.26
N LYS A 50 4.89 -3.47 1.29
CA LYS A 50 5.71 -3.48 0.07
C LYS A 50 5.39 -4.70 -0.79
N GLU A 51 5.35 -5.89 -0.20
CA GLU A 51 4.99 -7.14 -0.90
C GLU A 51 3.57 -7.07 -1.46
N MET A 52 2.64 -6.60 -0.64
CA MET A 52 1.24 -6.36 -0.97
C MET A 52 1.08 -5.36 -2.14
N SER A 53 1.88 -4.28 -2.16
CA SER A 53 1.86 -3.28 -3.23
C SER A 53 2.54 -3.75 -4.51
N THR A 54 3.48 -4.70 -4.45
CA THR A 54 4.16 -5.25 -5.63
C THR A 54 3.38 -6.38 -6.30
N ALA A 55 2.40 -6.99 -5.62
CA ALA A 55 1.50 -7.96 -6.20
C ALA A 55 0.56 -7.29 -7.22
N SER A 56 0.74 -7.60 -8.51
CA SER A 56 0.00 -6.98 -9.62
C SER A 56 -1.52 -7.14 -9.50
N ASP A 57 -2.00 -8.28 -8.98
CA ASP A 57 -3.42 -8.54 -8.76
C ASP A 57 -4.04 -7.66 -7.68
N LEU A 58 -3.26 -7.32 -6.65
CA LEU A 58 -3.78 -6.54 -5.54
C LEU A 58 -3.82 -5.05 -5.85
N LYS A 59 -2.91 -4.55 -6.67
CA LYS A 59 -2.96 -3.17 -7.19
C LYS A 59 -4.29 -2.91 -7.91
N GLY A 60 -4.74 -3.86 -8.74
CA GLY A 60 -6.04 -3.80 -9.40
C GLY A 60 -7.20 -3.79 -8.40
N ASN A 61 -7.17 -4.68 -7.41
CA ASN A 61 -8.24 -4.80 -6.41
C ASN A 61 -8.34 -3.59 -5.47
N ILE A 62 -7.21 -3.00 -5.06
CA ILE A 62 -7.18 -1.79 -4.21
C ILE A 62 -7.73 -0.58 -4.98
N ILE A 63 -7.28 -0.38 -6.23
CA ILE A 63 -7.77 0.71 -7.08
C ILE A 63 -9.27 0.56 -7.30
N ASN A 64 -9.75 -0.63 -7.65
CA ASN A 64 -11.17 -0.90 -7.86
C ASN A 64 -12.00 -0.70 -6.59
N ASN A 65 -11.48 -1.09 -5.41
CA ASN A 65 -12.16 -0.84 -4.13
C ASN A 65 -12.22 0.65 -3.79
N ILE A 66 -11.14 1.41 -3.98
CA ILE A 66 -11.13 2.87 -3.75
C ILE A 66 -12.12 3.56 -4.69
N ILE A 67 -12.13 3.18 -5.97
CA ILE A 67 -13.08 3.69 -6.96
C ILE A 67 -14.51 3.30 -6.55
N GLY A 68 -14.77 2.06 -6.17
CA GLY A 68 -16.08 1.58 -5.74
C GLY A 68 -16.59 2.28 -4.48
N MET A 69 -15.74 2.46 -3.48
CA MET A 69 -16.07 3.16 -2.24
C MET A 69 -16.32 4.65 -2.47
N SER A 70 -15.46 5.32 -3.23
CA SER A 70 -15.63 6.74 -3.54
C SER A 70 -16.86 6.98 -4.40
N THR A 71 -17.07 6.16 -5.44
CA THR A 71 -18.26 6.22 -6.31
C THR A 71 -19.52 5.92 -5.50
N GLY A 72 -19.51 4.89 -4.66
CA GLY A 72 -20.62 4.54 -3.78
C GLY A 72 -20.95 5.64 -2.76
N TYR A 73 -19.93 6.27 -2.17
CA TYR A 73 -20.09 7.40 -1.24
C TYR A 73 -20.64 8.65 -1.94
N ILE A 74 -20.09 9.01 -3.11
CA ILE A 74 -20.56 10.13 -3.92
C ILE A 74 -22.00 9.87 -4.38
N SER A 75 -22.29 8.67 -4.87
CA SER A 75 -23.63 8.24 -5.28
C SER A 75 -24.62 8.32 -4.11
N LYS A 76 -24.29 7.75 -2.94
CA LYS A 76 -25.12 7.86 -1.74
C LYS A 76 -25.36 9.31 -1.31
N LYS A 77 -24.33 10.17 -1.40
CA LYS A 77 -24.42 11.58 -1.03
C LYS A 77 -25.28 12.39 -2.02
N LEU A 78 -25.24 12.05 -3.31
CA LEU A 78 -26.03 12.70 -4.36
C LEU A 78 -27.48 12.20 -4.42
N LEU A 79 -27.71 10.89 -4.22
CA LEU A 79 -29.01 10.24 -4.40
C LEU A 79 -29.83 10.14 -3.09
N LEU A 80 -29.21 9.79 -1.96
CA LEU A 80 -29.91 9.52 -0.69
C LEU A 80 -29.73 10.63 0.37
N GLY A 81 -28.85 11.62 0.16
CA GLY A 81 -28.62 12.69 1.13
C GLY A 81 -29.76 13.70 1.21
N SER A 82 -30.41 13.83 2.37
CA SER A 82 -31.32 14.93 2.74
C SER A 82 -30.56 16.25 3.00
N SER A 83 -29.68 16.63 2.09
CA SER A 83 -28.89 17.84 2.21
C SER A 83 -29.38 18.86 1.17
N HIS A 84 -29.50 20.12 1.59
CA HIS A 84 -29.78 21.33 0.79
C HIS A 84 -28.70 21.62 -0.29
N ASN A 85 -28.11 20.56 -0.86
CA ASN A 85 -26.88 20.62 -1.63
C ASN A 85 -27.19 21.10 -3.07
N PRO A 86 -26.55 22.17 -3.57
CA PRO A 86 -26.80 22.76 -4.89
C PRO A 86 -26.71 21.76 -6.04
N VAL A 87 -25.90 20.70 -5.92
CA VAL A 87 -25.74 19.69 -6.97
C VAL A 87 -27.05 18.95 -7.27
N ARG A 88 -27.83 18.57 -6.25
CA ARG A 88 -29.12 17.88 -6.46
C ARG A 88 -30.14 18.81 -7.13
N ARG A 89 -30.10 20.11 -6.80
CA ARG A 89 -30.96 21.12 -7.43
C ARG A 89 -30.64 21.26 -8.91
N ILE A 90 -29.36 21.34 -9.27
CA ILE A 90 -28.92 21.40 -10.67
C ILE A 90 -29.36 20.15 -11.43
N LEU A 91 -29.09 18.96 -10.89
CA LEU A 91 -29.48 17.70 -11.52
C LEU A 91 -31.01 17.57 -11.68
N GLY A 92 -31.77 17.97 -10.66
CA GLY A 92 -33.23 18.00 -10.71
C GLY A 92 -33.77 18.99 -11.75
N THR A 93 -33.19 20.18 -11.85
CA THR A 93 -33.56 21.18 -12.88
C THR A 93 -33.24 20.71 -14.28
N VAL A 94 -32.10 20.05 -14.49
CA VAL A 94 -31.75 19.47 -15.81
C VAL A 94 -32.71 18.34 -16.18
N LEU A 95 -33.00 17.43 -15.24
CA LEU A 95 -33.99 16.37 -15.45
C LEU A 95 -35.37 16.94 -15.79
N GLN A 96 -35.83 17.93 -15.03
CA GLN A 96 -37.09 18.61 -15.28
C GLN A 96 -37.10 19.26 -16.66
N PHE A 97 -36.02 19.95 -17.06
CA PHE A 97 -35.92 20.58 -18.38
C PHE A 97 -35.96 19.57 -19.52
N VAL A 98 -35.32 18.41 -19.38
CA VAL A 98 -35.37 17.33 -20.37
C VAL A 98 -36.79 16.75 -20.47
N ILE A 99 -37.41 16.39 -19.34
CA ILE A 99 -38.77 15.85 -19.30
C ILE A 99 -39.75 16.85 -19.91
N THR A 100 -39.67 18.12 -19.51
CA THR A 100 -40.53 19.18 -20.04
C THR A 100 -40.34 19.32 -21.54
N ASN A 101 -39.11 19.40 -22.07
CA ASN A 101 -38.89 19.49 -23.51
C ASN A 101 -39.43 18.28 -24.30
N VAL A 102 -39.34 17.08 -23.73
CA VAL A 102 -39.89 15.87 -24.37
C VAL A 102 -41.41 15.91 -24.36
N VAL A 103 -42.03 16.20 -23.21
CA VAL A 103 -43.49 16.29 -23.09
C VAL A 103 -44.06 17.40 -23.96
N THR A 104 -43.44 18.59 -24.01
CA THR A 104 -43.89 19.71 -24.84
C THR A 104 -43.68 19.47 -26.34
N LYS A 105 -42.75 18.59 -26.72
CA LYS A 105 -42.58 18.17 -28.13
C LYS A 105 -43.57 17.11 -28.57
N HIS A 106 -44.21 16.41 -27.63
CA HIS A 106 -45.19 15.35 -27.91
C HIS A 106 -46.62 15.69 -27.49
N THR A 107 -46.83 16.83 -26.83
CA THR A 107 -48.16 17.34 -26.49
C THR A 107 -48.46 18.48 -27.46
N ASP A 108 -49.33 18.23 -28.43
CA ASP A 108 -49.94 19.27 -29.26
C ASP A 108 -50.45 20.41 -28.36
N PRO A 109 -50.39 21.67 -28.81
CA PRO A 109 -50.82 22.82 -28.01
C PRO A 109 -52.29 22.64 -27.64
N VAL A 110 -52.55 22.16 -26.42
CA VAL A 110 -53.88 22.17 -25.83
C VAL A 110 -54.23 23.65 -25.67
N LYS A 111 -55.13 24.09 -26.55
CA LYS A 111 -55.74 25.41 -26.64
C LYS A 111 -56.16 25.95 -25.27
N SER A 112 -56.06 27.29 -25.18
CA SER A 112 -56.85 28.17 -24.30
C SER A 112 -58.27 27.68 -24.05
#